data_AF-A0A9D5UW08-F1
#
_entry.id   AF-A0A9D5UW08-F1
#
_cell.length_a   1.000
_cell.length_b   1.000
_cell.length_c   1.000
_cell.angle_alpha   90.00
_cell.angle_beta   90.00
_cell.angle_gamma   90.00
#
_symmetry.space_group_name_H-M   'P 1'
#
loop_
_entity.id
_entity.type
_entity.pdbx_description
1 polymer ?
#
loop_
_entity_poly.entity_id
_entity_poly.type
_entity_poly.pdbx_seq_one_letter_code
_entity_poly.pdbx_strand_id
1 'polypeptide(L)'
;MKHGSVNNEIGIIDLSGYMFSGKAAVSDLIREFDSVMTPDIHEEFDLIRIPGGIADLMRAFESGSLISIDHAIRAYIMLIEKMAKPVRGWHRLCRYNHDMEKKLPGLMRLTDEMIGSITDDTWTMPWPYETTGLSCFMVTRKKIMARIFGVHSWPTVAFRLGNRDRFYPAIRKYLSDILLRSVTPSTRFVVTHNAFEPYRPSSFFVLFDRVKSIVVDRDVRDIYMTASTYSHGFNDMPGIYGKISGAHDHEIFVRRQKAMRRLGRDPHHDVLYLYFEDLVEDYQTTVCKILNFIGLEESNHVRPRESFNPDVSRKNLRLWRHANADQMRAIEYIEKELPTLCRL
;
A
#
# COMPACT_ATOMS: atom_id res chain seq x y z
N MET A 1 16.49 13.99 26.81
CA MET A 1 17.41 14.16 25.67
C MET A 1 16.63 14.81 24.54
N LYS A 2 17.21 15.82 23.89
CA LYS A 2 16.53 16.73 22.95
C LYS A 2 16.00 15.97 21.71
N HIS A 3 14.69 15.78 21.59
CA HIS A 3 14.03 15.45 20.32
C HIS A 3 13.79 16.74 19.52
N GLY A 4 14.88 17.31 18.99
CA GLY A 4 14.84 18.49 18.14
C GLY A 4 15.28 18.16 16.72
N SER A 5 14.40 18.47 15.76
CA SER A 5 14.68 18.85 14.37
C SER A 5 15.37 17.90 13.38
N VAL A 6 15.47 16.59 13.62
CA VAL A 6 16.00 15.64 12.59
C VAL A 6 14.91 15.20 11.58
N ASN A 7 13.63 15.27 11.95
CA ASN A 7 12.56 14.59 11.19
C ASN A 7 12.13 15.28 9.88
N ASN A 8 12.37 16.58 9.70
CA ASN A 8 11.90 17.30 8.50
C ASN A 8 12.82 17.13 7.27
N GLU A 9 13.96 16.45 7.40
CA GLU A 9 14.91 16.24 6.29
C GLU A 9 14.82 14.83 5.66
N ILE A 10 14.24 13.86 6.38
CA ILE A 10 14.15 12.47 5.93
C ILE A 10 13.05 12.34 4.86
N GLY A 11 13.40 11.83 3.70
CA GLY A 11 12.45 11.57 2.62
C GLY A 11 11.80 10.20 2.71
N ILE A 12 10.61 10.05 2.14
CA ILE A 12 9.96 8.76 1.92
C ILE A 12 10.21 8.30 0.49
N ILE A 13 10.53 7.02 0.30
CA ILE A 13 10.58 6.37 -1.01
C ILE A 13 9.54 5.26 -1.02
N ASP A 14 8.44 5.45 -1.74
CA ASP A 14 7.48 4.38 -1.96
C ASP A 14 7.91 3.50 -3.13
N LEU A 15 7.92 2.19 -2.92
CA LEU A 15 8.06 1.20 -3.98
C LEU A 15 6.72 0.52 -4.22
N SER A 16 6.20 0.65 -5.45
CA SER A 16 4.95 0.02 -5.88
C SER A 16 5.12 -0.68 -7.23
N GLY A 17 4.12 -1.45 -7.65
CA GLY A 17 4.16 -2.17 -8.93
C GLY A 17 2.87 -2.90 -9.27
N TYR A 18 2.76 -3.37 -10.52
CA TYR A 18 1.55 -3.98 -11.07
C TYR A 18 1.36 -5.47 -10.74
N MET A 19 1.70 -5.86 -9.50
CA MET A 19 1.69 -7.24 -8.98
C MET A 19 2.58 -8.22 -9.77
N PHE A 20 3.44 -8.95 -9.07
CA PHE A 20 4.48 -9.81 -9.69
C PHE A 20 5.40 -9.08 -10.68
N SER A 21 5.44 -7.75 -10.62
CA SER A 21 6.21 -6.90 -11.52
C SER A 21 7.68 -6.72 -11.13
N GLY A 22 8.15 -7.43 -10.10
CA GLY A 22 9.57 -7.39 -9.72
C GLY A 22 9.99 -6.21 -8.82
N LYS A 23 9.06 -5.52 -8.16
CA LYS A 23 9.33 -4.49 -7.12
C LYS A 23 10.44 -4.89 -6.15
N ALA A 24 10.44 -6.16 -5.74
CA ALA A 24 11.39 -6.76 -4.84
C ALA A 24 12.86 -6.46 -5.22
N ALA A 25 13.19 -6.51 -6.52
CA ALA A 25 14.53 -6.24 -7.02
C ALA A 25 15.03 -4.83 -6.69
N VAL A 26 14.13 -3.84 -6.73
CA VAL A 26 14.46 -2.45 -6.36
C VAL A 26 14.57 -2.30 -4.86
N SER A 27 13.74 -3.00 -4.09
CA SER A 27 13.86 -3.03 -2.62
C SER A 27 15.22 -3.59 -2.19
N ASP A 28 15.63 -4.70 -2.80
CA ASP A 28 16.92 -5.33 -2.52
C ASP A 28 18.08 -4.43 -2.94
N LEU A 29 18.01 -3.78 -4.11
CA LEU A 29 19.02 -2.78 -4.52
C LEU A 29 19.12 -1.64 -3.50
N ILE A 30 18.00 -1.04 -3.10
CA ILE A 30 17.98 0.14 -2.23
C ILE A 30 18.47 -0.20 -0.80
N ARG A 31 18.33 -1.45 -0.36
CA ARG A 31 18.88 -1.91 0.94
C ARG A 31 20.42 -1.94 0.97
N GLU A 32 21.08 -1.84 -0.18
CA GLU A 32 22.55 -1.77 -0.29
C GLU A 32 23.13 -0.38 0.10
N PHE A 33 22.27 0.57 0.52
CA PHE A 33 22.64 1.94 0.90
C PHE A 33 22.44 2.19 2.39
N ASP A 34 23.50 2.57 3.13
CA ASP A 34 23.43 2.82 4.58
C ASP A 34 22.55 4.00 4.98
N SER A 35 22.36 4.95 4.06
CA SER A 35 21.49 6.10 4.28
C SER A 35 20.02 5.80 4.05
N VAL A 36 19.66 4.56 3.69
CA VAL A 36 18.27 4.19 3.40
C VAL A 36 17.82 3.09 4.35
N MET A 37 16.74 3.37 5.09
CA MET A 37 16.09 2.38 5.94
C MET A 37 15.01 1.66 5.12
N THR A 38 15.17 0.34 4.95
CA THR A 38 14.23 -0.49 4.19
C THR A 38 13.60 -1.54 5.10
N PRO A 39 12.25 -1.67 5.13
CA PRO A 39 11.59 -2.74 5.86
C PRO A 39 11.86 -4.11 5.21
N ASP A 40 11.34 -5.17 5.82
CA ASP A 40 11.34 -6.48 5.16
C ASP A 40 10.52 -6.43 3.87
N ILE A 41 10.95 -7.19 2.86
CA ILE A 41 10.37 -7.14 1.51
C ILE A 41 8.90 -7.59 1.46
N HIS A 42 8.47 -8.39 2.44
CA HIS A 42 7.10 -8.87 2.60
C HIS A 42 6.24 -7.94 3.48
N GLU A 43 6.83 -6.88 4.05
CA GLU A 43 6.10 -5.91 4.86
C GLU A 43 5.56 -4.78 3.99
N GLU A 44 4.25 -4.80 3.73
CA GLU A 44 3.54 -3.71 3.04
C GLU A 44 3.07 -2.63 4.02
N PHE A 45 3.05 -1.37 3.54
CA PHE A 45 2.52 -0.22 4.27
C PHE A 45 1.15 0.19 3.70
N ASP A 46 0.15 -0.67 3.84
CA ASP A 46 -1.14 -0.50 3.16
C ASP A 46 -2.10 0.51 3.81
N LEU A 47 -1.70 1.12 4.94
CA LEU A 47 -2.58 1.93 5.77
C LEU A 47 -3.21 3.13 5.02
N ILE A 48 -2.55 3.58 3.95
CA ILE A 48 -3.08 4.62 3.08
C ILE A 48 -4.22 4.09 2.20
N ARG A 49 -4.02 2.95 1.52
CA ARG A 49 -4.88 2.46 0.44
C ARG A 49 -5.96 1.45 0.88
N ILE A 50 -5.79 0.80 2.03
CA ILE A 50 -6.74 -0.20 2.53
C ILE A 50 -8.13 0.44 2.77
N PRO A 51 -9.25 -0.27 2.54
CA PRO A 51 -10.58 0.27 2.83
C PRO A 51 -10.73 0.74 4.28
N GLY A 52 -11.25 1.94 4.47
CA GLY A 52 -11.29 2.64 5.75
C GLY A 52 -9.96 3.28 6.17
N GLY A 53 -8.94 3.28 5.30
CA GLY A 53 -7.61 3.85 5.52
C GLY A 53 -7.52 5.36 5.31
N ILE A 54 -6.30 5.88 5.20
CA ILE A 54 -6.05 7.34 5.12
C ILE A 54 -6.61 7.95 3.83
N ALA A 55 -6.62 7.22 2.71
CA ALA A 55 -7.23 7.69 1.47
C ALA A 55 -8.75 7.94 1.63
N ASP A 56 -9.44 7.14 2.45
CA ASP A 56 -10.87 7.31 2.72
C ASP A 56 -11.12 8.52 3.63
N LEU A 57 -10.25 8.72 4.63
CA LEU A 57 -10.23 9.94 5.43
C LEU A 57 -10.04 11.18 4.55
N MET A 58 -9.02 11.17 3.69
CA MET A 58 -8.70 12.29 2.80
C MET A 58 -9.91 12.68 1.95
N ARG A 59 -10.51 11.70 1.27
CA ARG A 59 -11.73 11.93 0.45
C ARG A 59 -12.89 12.48 1.27
N ALA A 60 -13.08 12.01 2.51
CA ALA A 60 -14.14 12.51 3.38
C ALA A 60 -13.91 13.96 3.79
N PHE A 61 -12.69 14.31 4.20
CA PHE A 61 -12.31 15.68 4.58
C PHE A 61 -12.36 16.66 3.40
N GLU A 62 -11.96 16.21 2.20
CA GLU A 62 -12.09 16.98 0.97
C GLU A 62 -13.55 17.27 0.63
N SER A 63 -14.44 16.28 0.80
CA SER A 63 -15.88 16.45 0.53
C SER A 63 -16.54 17.52 1.42
N GLY A 64 -16.01 17.75 2.62
CA GLY A 64 -16.57 18.69 3.61
C GLY A 64 -17.86 18.21 4.29
N SER A 65 -18.36 17.02 3.95
CA SER A 65 -19.55 16.44 4.58
C SER A 65 -19.24 15.97 6.00
N LEU A 66 -19.87 16.59 7.01
CA LEU A 66 -19.68 16.23 8.42
C LEU A 66 -20.02 14.75 8.70
N ILE A 67 -21.07 14.24 8.04
CA ILE A 67 -21.49 12.83 8.13
C ILE A 67 -20.40 11.91 7.57
N SER A 68 -19.84 12.28 6.42
CA SER A 68 -18.79 11.49 5.76
C SER A 68 -17.49 11.51 6.55
N ILE A 69 -17.12 12.67 7.11
CA ILE A 69 -15.95 12.85 7.96
C ILE A 69 -16.05 11.99 9.22
N ASP A 70 -17.15 12.09 9.98
CA ASP A 70 -17.37 11.27 11.16
C ASP A 70 -17.33 9.77 10.82
N HIS A 71 -18.01 9.36 9.74
CA HIS A 71 -18.02 7.97 9.31
C HIS A 71 -16.61 7.47 8.97
N ALA A 72 -15.81 8.25 8.23
CA ALA A 72 -14.45 7.90 7.87
C ALA A 72 -13.53 7.82 9.10
N ILE A 73 -13.66 8.76 10.06
CA ILE A 73 -12.91 8.71 11.33
C ILE A 73 -13.23 7.42 12.10
N ARG A 74 -14.52 7.08 12.24
CA ARG A 74 -14.92 5.85 12.94
C ARG A 74 -14.45 4.59 12.21
N ALA A 75 -14.52 4.57 10.88
CA ALA A 75 -14.00 3.47 10.07
C ALA A 75 -12.49 3.29 10.26
N TYR A 76 -11.73 4.40 10.29
CA TYR A 76 -10.28 4.39 10.52
C TYR A 76 -9.90 3.91 11.91
N ILE A 77 -10.59 4.39 12.96
CA ILE A 77 -10.40 3.89 14.33
C ILE A 77 -10.65 2.38 14.38
N MET A 78 -11.78 1.91 13.83
CA MET A 78 -12.11 0.50 13.80
C MET A 78 -11.10 -0.34 13.01
N LEU A 79 -10.52 0.21 11.94
CA LEU A 79 -9.47 -0.41 11.16
C LEU A 79 -8.21 -0.59 12.03
N ILE A 80 -7.72 0.49 12.63
CA ILE A 80 -6.52 0.48 13.50
C ILE A 80 -6.71 -0.48 14.68
N GLU A 81 -7.88 -0.45 15.34
CA GLU A 81 -8.16 -1.37 16.45
C GLU A 81 -8.11 -2.85 16.04
N LYS A 82 -8.49 -3.17 14.79
CA LYS A 82 -8.42 -4.54 14.26
C LYS A 82 -7.00 -4.94 13.86
N MET A 83 -6.24 -4.01 13.28
CA MET A 83 -4.90 -4.28 12.74
C MET A 83 -3.77 -4.19 13.78
N ALA A 84 -3.93 -3.37 14.81
CA ALA A 84 -2.91 -3.14 15.82
C ALA A 84 -2.94 -4.18 16.95
N LYS A 85 -4.11 -4.70 17.32
CA LYS A 85 -4.25 -5.58 18.50
C LYS A 85 -3.70 -6.98 18.20
N PRO A 86 -2.77 -7.52 19.04
CA PRO A 86 -2.29 -8.87 18.86
C PRO A 86 -3.42 -9.89 19.08
N VAL A 87 -3.59 -10.80 18.13
CA VAL A 87 -4.64 -11.82 18.22
C VAL A 87 -4.18 -13.02 19.05
N ARG A 88 -4.80 -13.20 20.22
CA ARG A 88 -4.54 -14.31 21.16
C ARG A 88 -5.70 -15.30 21.21
N GLY A 89 -5.38 -16.57 21.43
CA GLY A 89 -6.38 -17.63 21.66
C GLY A 89 -7.34 -17.86 20.49
N TRP A 90 -8.61 -18.13 20.82
CA TRP A 90 -9.68 -18.44 19.85
C TRP A 90 -9.91 -17.32 18.82
N HIS A 91 -9.54 -16.08 19.14
CA HIS A 91 -9.65 -14.97 18.21
C HIS A 91 -8.77 -15.14 16.95
N ARG A 92 -7.73 -16.00 16.97
CA ARG A 92 -6.93 -16.34 15.78
C ARG A 92 -7.77 -16.98 14.68
N LEU A 93 -8.84 -17.67 15.06
CA LEU A 93 -9.75 -18.34 14.13
C LEU A 93 -10.79 -17.38 13.53
N CYS A 94 -10.93 -16.16 14.07
CA CYS A 94 -12.04 -15.26 13.73
C CYS A 94 -11.60 -13.84 13.38
N ARG A 95 -10.30 -13.51 13.41
CA ARG A 95 -9.79 -12.16 13.12
C ARG A 95 -8.63 -12.20 12.14
N TYR A 96 -8.78 -11.44 11.07
CA TYR A 96 -7.69 -11.05 10.19
C TYR A 96 -6.83 -10.00 10.91
N ASN A 97 -5.53 -10.24 11.08
CA ASN A 97 -4.62 -9.38 11.83
C ASN A 97 -3.23 -9.37 11.21
N HIS A 98 -2.57 -8.21 11.26
CA HIS A 98 -1.21 -7.97 10.78
C HIS A 98 -0.22 -7.64 11.91
N ASP A 99 -0.68 -7.60 13.17
CA ASP A 99 0.10 -7.23 14.37
C ASP A 99 0.87 -5.93 14.15
N MET A 100 0.18 -4.93 13.60
CA MET A 100 0.82 -3.70 13.14
C MET A 100 1.44 -2.89 14.27
N GLU A 101 0.98 -3.03 15.51
CA GLU A 101 1.62 -2.37 16.66
C GLU A 101 3.06 -2.85 16.88
N LYS A 102 3.37 -4.11 16.51
CA LYS A 102 4.75 -4.63 16.54
C LYS A 102 5.61 -3.99 15.45
N LYS A 103 5.04 -3.80 14.25
CA LYS A 103 5.74 -3.22 13.08
C LYS A 103 5.86 -1.70 13.16
N LEU A 104 4.86 -1.06 13.74
CA LEU A 104 4.72 0.39 13.91
C LEU A 104 4.44 0.70 15.39
N PRO A 105 5.47 0.67 16.26
CA PRO A 105 5.28 0.88 17.70
C PRO A 105 4.63 2.22 18.03
N GLY A 106 3.53 2.18 18.78
CA GLY A 106 2.75 3.36 19.16
C GLY A 106 1.65 3.72 18.17
N LEU A 107 1.33 2.87 17.19
CA LEU A 107 0.31 3.11 16.17
C LEU A 107 -1.03 3.50 16.79
N MET A 108 -1.52 2.77 17.80
CA MET A 108 -2.78 3.11 18.48
C MET A 108 -2.72 4.51 19.13
N ARG A 109 -1.70 4.78 19.94
CA ARG A 109 -1.55 6.07 20.64
C ARG A 109 -1.44 7.24 19.66
N LEU A 110 -0.62 7.10 18.62
CA LEU A 110 -0.44 8.13 17.59
C LEU A 110 -1.72 8.34 16.78
N THR A 111 -2.53 7.29 16.59
CA THR A 111 -3.84 7.40 15.96
C THR A 111 -4.78 8.23 16.83
N ASP A 112 -4.85 7.95 18.14
CA ASP A 112 -5.70 8.72 19.06
C ASP A 112 -5.29 10.20 19.10
N GLU A 113 -3.98 10.48 19.14
CA GLU A 113 -3.44 11.85 19.07
C GLU A 113 -3.81 12.55 17.76
N MET A 114 -3.66 11.86 16.62
CA MET A 114 -4.03 12.37 15.30
C MET A 114 -5.53 12.67 15.24
N ILE A 115 -6.40 11.73 15.63
CA ILE A 115 -7.85 11.91 15.65
C ILE A 115 -8.26 13.08 16.55
N GLY A 116 -7.66 13.18 17.74
CA GLY A 116 -7.90 14.30 18.66
C GLY A 116 -7.53 15.63 18.03
N SER A 117 -6.41 15.72 17.31
CA SER A 117 -5.97 16.97 16.67
C SER A 117 -6.85 17.44 15.51
N ILE A 118 -7.55 16.51 14.84
CA ILE A 118 -8.47 16.81 13.73
C ILE A 118 -9.93 16.87 14.17
N THR A 119 -10.23 16.83 15.48
CA THR A 119 -11.60 16.86 16.01
C THR A 119 -11.78 18.10 16.88
N ASP A 120 -12.77 18.94 16.57
CA ASP A 120 -13.12 20.10 17.40
C ASP A 120 -13.99 19.70 18.60
N ASP A 121 -14.99 18.84 18.38
CA ASP A 121 -15.92 18.39 19.41
C ASP A 121 -16.35 16.93 19.22
N THR A 122 -16.79 16.30 20.30
CA THR A 122 -17.34 14.95 20.30
C THR A 122 -18.57 14.85 21.19
N TRP A 123 -19.64 14.24 20.70
CA TRP A 123 -20.82 13.94 21.51
C TRP A 123 -21.47 12.62 21.09
N THR A 124 -22.20 12.01 22.03
CA THR A 124 -22.90 10.75 21.78
C THR A 124 -24.27 11.00 21.18
N MET A 125 -24.64 10.27 20.13
CA MET A 125 -26.01 10.31 19.61
C MET A 125 -26.44 8.99 18.97
N PRO A 126 -27.75 8.68 18.91
CA PRO A 126 -28.27 7.61 18.07
C PRO A 126 -28.02 7.91 16.59
N TRP A 127 -27.47 6.95 15.84
CA TRP A 127 -27.09 7.14 14.44
C TRP A 127 -27.69 6.08 13.52
N PRO A 128 -28.64 6.45 12.63
CA PRO A 128 -29.33 5.48 11.77
C PRO A 128 -28.41 4.85 10.73
N TYR A 129 -27.43 5.59 10.21
CA TYR A 129 -26.61 5.14 9.08
C TYR A 129 -25.75 3.92 9.40
N GLU A 130 -25.42 3.68 10.67
CA GLU A 130 -24.73 2.45 11.10
C GLU A 130 -25.56 1.17 10.91
N THR A 131 -26.86 1.30 10.68
CA THR A 131 -27.72 0.15 10.39
C THR A 131 -27.66 -0.29 8.93
N THR A 132 -27.11 0.53 8.03
CA THR A 132 -27.05 0.25 6.58
C THR A 132 -26.15 -0.95 6.24
N GLY A 133 -25.09 -1.17 7.03
CA GLY A 133 -24.20 -2.33 6.88
C GLY A 133 -24.66 -3.60 7.59
N LEU A 134 -25.81 -3.57 8.26
CA LEU A 134 -26.31 -4.71 9.05
C LEU A 134 -27.23 -5.61 8.23
N SER A 135 -27.17 -6.91 8.49
CA SER A 135 -28.12 -7.85 7.89
C SER A 135 -29.54 -7.63 8.42
N CYS A 136 -30.56 -8.03 7.63
CA CYS A 136 -31.97 -7.92 8.02
C CYS A 136 -32.25 -8.57 9.39
N PHE A 137 -31.61 -9.69 9.68
CA PHE A 137 -31.71 -10.36 10.98
C PHE A 137 -31.19 -9.47 12.12
N MET A 138 -30.02 -8.84 11.96
CA MET A 138 -29.45 -7.95 12.98
C MET A 138 -30.32 -6.71 13.20
N VAL A 139 -30.85 -6.11 12.13
CA VAL A 139 -31.76 -4.97 12.21
C VAL A 139 -33.04 -5.35 12.94
N THR A 140 -33.66 -6.48 12.57
CA THR A 140 -34.88 -6.99 13.21
C THR A 140 -34.65 -7.26 14.69
N ARG A 141 -33.54 -7.91 15.04
CA ARG A 141 -33.17 -8.16 16.44
C ARG A 141 -33.04 -6.86 17.23
N LYS A 142 -32.37 -5.83 16.68
CA LYS A 142 -32.24 -4.52 17.33
C LYS A 142 -33.61 -3.85 17.55
N LYS A 143 -34.51 -3.91 16.58
CA LYS A 143 -35.88 -3.36 16.70
C LYS A 143 -36.69 -4.08 17.78
N ILE A 144 -36.59 -5.41 17.88
CA ILE A 144 -37.26 -6.18 18.94
C ILE A 144 -36.71 -5.79 20.32
N MET A 145 -35.38 -5.76 20.48
CA MET A 145 -34.75 -5.37 21.75
C MET A 145 -35.11 -3.94 22.16
N ALA A 146 -35.11 -3.00 21.21
CA ALA A 146 -35.55 -1.63 21.44
C ALA A 146 -36.97 -1.56 22.01
N ARG A 147 -37.89 -2.38 21.49
CA ARG A 147 -39.27 -2.46 21.99
C ARG A 147 -39.35 -3.08 23.39
N ILE A 148 -38.56 -4.10 23.68
CA ILE A 148 -38.54 -4.76 25.00
C ILE A 148 -37.98 -3.82 26.08
N PHE A 149 -36.89 -3.14 25.79
CA PHE A 149 -36.17 -2.31 26.76
C PHE A 149 -36.60 -0.83 26.76
N GLY A 150 -37.54 -0.43 25.90
CA GLY A 150 -38.00 0.95 25.79
C GLY A 150 -36.91 1.93 25.31
N VAL A 151 -35.91 1.43 24.59
CA VAL A 151 -34.78 2.23 24.08
C VAL A 151 -34.87 2.42 22.58
N HIS A 152 -34.09 3.36 22.04
CA HIS A 152 -34.03 3.58 20.60
C HIS A 152 -33.26 2.46 19.87
N SER A 153 -33.67 2.10 18.65
CA SER A 153 -33.11 0.94 17.91
C SER A 153 -31.81 1.23 17.15
N TRP A 154 -31.53 2.50 16.86
CA TRP A 154 -30.26 2.89 16.26
C TRP A 154 -29.12 2.77 17.26
N PRO A 155 -27.95 2.29 16.81
CA PRO A 155 -26.77 2.29 17.66
C PRO A 155 -26.39 3.73 18.05
N THR A 156 -25.89 3.88 19.26
CA THR A 156 -25.27 5.13 19.70
C THR A 156 -23.84 5.17 19.18
N VAL A 157 -23.43 6.29 18.61
CA VAL A 157 -22.05 6.55 18.16
C VAL A 157 -21.49 7.76 18.89
N ALA A 158 -20.17 7.83 19.02
CA ALA A 158 -19.46 9.06 19.35
C ALA A 158 -19.24 9.83 18.04
N PHE A 159 -20.12 10.80 17.77
CA PHE A 159 -20.00 11.65 16.59
C PHE A 159 -18.86 12.64 16.79
N ARG A 160 -17.99 12.79 15.79
CA ARG A 160 -16.85 13.71 15.83
C ARG A 160 -17.00 14.83 14.81
N LEU A 161 -16.97 16.07 15.29
CA LEU A 161 -16.90 17.24 14.44
C LEU A 161 -15.47 17.43 13.95
N GLY A 162 -15.18 16.95 12.73
CA GLY A 162 -13.83 17.04 12.17
C GLY A 162 -13.46 18.44 11.67
N ASN A 163 -12.25 18.87 11.99
CA ASN A 163 -11.67 20.14 11.57
C ASN A 163 -10.83 19.96 10.29
N ARG A 164 -11.28 20.57 9.19
CA ARG A 164 -10.66 20.42 7.86
C ARG A 164 -9.30 21.10 7.76
N ASP A 165 -9.15 22.25 8.40
CA ASP A 165 -7.91 23.04 8.33
C ASP A 165 -6.75 22.34 9.04
N ARG A 166 -7.06 21.49 10.03
CA ARG A 166 -6.08 20.69 10.78
C ARG A 166 -5.76 19.34 10.14
N PHE A 167 -6.52 18.89 9.13
CA PHE A 167 -6.42 17.53 8.59
C PHE A 167 -5.03 17.21 8.03
N TYR A 168 -4.59 17.93 7.00
CA TYR A 168 -3.31 17.64 6.34
C TYR A 168 -2.10 17.80 7.27
N PRO A 169 -1.99 18.87 8.09
CA PRO A 169 -0.92 18.97 9.08
C PRO A 169 -0.89 17.79 10.07
N ALA A 170 -2.06 17.35 10.56
CA ALA A 170 -2.15 16.22 11.49
C ALA A 170 -1.76 14.89 10.86
N ILE A 171 -2.21 14.62 9.62
CA ILE A 171 -1.86 13.39 8.91
C ILE A 171 -0.38 13.35 8.55
N ARG A 172 0.21 14.46 8.08
CA ARG A 172 1.66 14.54 7.83
C ARG A 172 2.47 14.23 9.09
N LYS A 173 2.10 14.87 10.20
CA LYS A 173 2.73 14.59 11.51
C LYS A 173 2.57 13.13 11.91
N TYR A 174 1.38 12.57 11.78
CA TYR A 174 1.08 11.18 12.12
C TYR A 174 1.91 10.19 11.30
N LEU A 175 1.96 10.36 9.98
CA LEU A 175 2.76 9.51 9.08
C LEU A 175 4.26 9.62 9.38
N SER A 176 4.75 10.82 9.65
CA SER A 176 6.12 11.06 10.10
C SER A 176 6.41 10.33 11.41
N ASP A 177 5.53 10.44 12.41
CA ASP A 177 5.73 9.82 13.72
C ASP A 177 5.68 8.29 13.69
N ILE A 178 4.92 7.66 12.79
CA ILE A 178 4.88 6.19 12.68
C ILE A 178 6.03 5.64 11.83
N LEU A 179 6.44 6.34 10.76
CA LEU A 179 7.48 5.85 9.84
C LEU A 179 8.90 6.17 10.33
N LEU A 180 9.10 7.31 10.99
CA LEU A 180 10.45 7.82 11.30
C LEU A 180 10.93 7.47 12.71
N ARG A 181 10.24 6.57 13.43
CA ARG A 181 10.55 6.25 14.84
C ARG A 181 11.87 5.53 15.06
N SER A 182 12.27 4.68 14.12
CA SER A 182 13.42 3.79 14.24
C SER A 182 14.59 4.20 13.34
N VAL A 183 14.59 5.46 12.88
CA VAL A 183 15.64 5.99 12.01
C VAL A 183 16.93 6.25 12.79
N THR A 184 18.05 6.09 12.12
CA THR A 184 19.37 6.44 12.66
C THR A 184 19.78 7.84 12.21
N PRO A 185 20.78 8.49 12.85
CA PRO A 185 21.28 9.79 12.39
C PRO A 185 21.80 9.83 10.95
N SER A 186 22.18 8.67 10.38
CA SER A 186 22.62 8.55 8.98
C SER A 186 21.47 8.35 7.99
N THR A 187 20.25 8.08 8.48
CA THR A 187 19.09 7.81 7.63
C THR A 187 18.66 9.08 6.91
N ARG A 188 18.69 9.04 5.58
CA ARG A 188 18.19 10.11 4.69
C ARG A 188 16.84 9.76 4.08
N PHE A 189 16.55 8.46 3.94
CA PHE A 189 15.30 7.98 3.38
C PHE A 189 14.74 6.77 4.13
N VAL A 190 13.41 6.69 4.21
CA VAL A 190 12.67 5.50 4.66
C VAL A 190 11.87 4.95 3.49
N VAL A 191 11.97 3.65 3.25
CA VAL A 191 11.23 2.97 2.19
C VAL A 191 9.88 2.48 2.70
N THR A 192 8.84 2.67 1.89
CA THR A 192 7.55 2.00 2.05
C THR A 192 7.31 1.04 0.88
N HIS A 193 6.56 -0.02 1.13
CA HIS A 193 6.17 -0.98 0.10
C HIS A 193 4.66 -0.89 -0.10
N ASN A 194 4.21 -0.58 -1.32
CA ASN A 194 2.80 -0.45 -1.68
C ASN A 194 2.03 0.53 -0.76
N ALA A 195 2.67 1.63 -0.33
CA ALA A 195 1.94 2.72 0.30
C ALA A 195 1.01 3.40 -0.70
N PHE A 196 1.49 3.52 -1.94
CA PHE A 196 0.74 4.09 -3.05
C PHE A 196 0.37 3.05 -4.09
N GLU A 197 -0.64 3.42 -4.87
CA GLU A 197 -1.06 2.68 -6.04
C GLU A 197 -0.17 3.03 -7.24
N PRO A 198 0.21 2.06 -8.09
CA PRO A 198 1.20 2.28 -9.17
C PRO A 198 0.70 3.17 -10.32
N TYR A 199 -0.61 3.46 -10.36
CA TYR A 199 -1.24 4.20 -11.45
C TYR A 199 -1.33 5.71 -11.21
N ARG A 200 -1.43 6.17 -9.95
CA ARG A 200 -1.43 7.59 -9.58
C ARG A 200 -0.87 7.80 -8.17
N PRO A 201 0.42 7.51 -7.95
CA PRO A 201 1.04 7.72 -6.64
C PRO A 201 1.03 9.19 -6.21
N SER A 202 1.10 10.15 -7.15
CA SER A 202 1.19 11.58 -6.82
C SER A 202 -0.04 12.12 -6.08
N SER A 203 -1.21 11.46 -6.19
CA SER A 203 -2.42 11.78 -5.44
C SER A 203 -2.22 11.75 -3.91
N PHE A 204 -1.21 11.04 -3.42
CA PHE A 204 -0.94 10.89 -1.98
C PHE A 204 0.28 11.69 -1.51
N PHE A 205 0.94 12.43 -2.40
CA PHE A 205 2.17 13.16 -2.04
C PHE A 205 1.92 14.29 -1.05
N VAL A 206 0.72 14.87 -1.06
CA VAL A 206 0.28 15.90 -0.07
C VAL A 206 0.33 15.40 1.39
N LEU A 207 0.37 14.07 1.59
CA LEU A 207 0.47 13.42 2.90
C LEU A 207 1.90 13.38 3.45
N PHE A 208 2.90 13.86 2.70
CA PHE A 208 4.31 13.85 3.08
C PHE A 208 4.97 15.18 2.72
N ASP A 209 5.98 15.60 3.47
CA ASP A 209 6.75 16.80 3.15
C ASP A 209 7.78 16.54 2.03
N ARG A 210 8.37 15.33 2.02
CA ARG A 210 9.35 14.90 1.02
C ARG A 210 9.11 13.44 0.66
N VAL A 211 8.66 13.18 -0.56
CA VAL A 211 8.33 11.82 -1.02
C VAL A 211 8.70 11.62 -2.49
N LYS A 212 9.15 10.42 -2.81
CA LYS A 212 9.32 9.93 -4.17
C LYS A 212 8.64 8.57 -4.31
N SER A 213 8.16 8.26 -5.50
CA SER A 213 7.59 6.94 -5.81
C SER A 213 8.34 6.30 -6.96
N ILE A 214 8.75 5.05 -6.78
CA ILE A 214 9.32 4.21 -7.81
C ILE A 214 8.29 3.12 -8.14
N VAL A 215 7.77 3.16 -9.36
CA VAL A 215 6.82 2.20 -9.88
C VAL A 215 7.54 1.19 -10.77
N VAL A 216 7.57 -0.06 -10.33
CA VAL A 216 8.24 -1.14 -11.05
C VAL A 216 7.22 -1.91 -11.88
N ASP A 217 7.53 -2.01 -13.17
CA ASP A 217 6.76 -2.73 -14.17
C ASP A 217 7.57 -3.90 -14.75
N ARG A 218 6.92 -4.78 -15.51
CA ARG A 218 7.54 -5.98 -16.09
C ARG A 218 6.78 -6.39 -17.35
N ASP A 219 7.40 -7.22 -18.19
CA ASP A 219 6.71 -7.90 -19.28
C ASP A 219 5.40 -8.52 -18.78
N VAL A 220 4.29 -8.14 -19.40
CA VAL A 220 2.96 -8.59 -18.99
C VAL A 220 2.76 -10.10 -19.12
N ARG A 221 3.49 -10.76 -20.04
CA ARG A 221 3.52 -12.22 -20.21
C ARG A 221 4.24 -12.88 -19.03
N ASP A 222 5.33 -12.29 -18.55
CA ASP A 222 6.04 -12.79 -17.36
C ASP A 222 5.24 -12.58 -16.08
N ILE A 223 4.49 -11.47 -15.98
CA ILE A 223 3.51 -11.25 -14.90
C ILE A 223 2.45 -12.36 -14.95
N TYR A 224 1.89 -12.67 -16.12
CA TYR A 224 0.91 -13.75 -16.29
C TYR A 224 1.49 -15.11 -15.88
N MET A 225 2.70 -15.43 -16.34
CA MET A 225 3.37 -16.69 -15.99
C MET A 225 3.61 -16.80 -14.49
N THR A 226 4.09 -15.73 -13.85
CA THR A 226 4.32 -15.71 -12.40
C THR A 226 3.00 -15.86 -11.63
N ALA A 227 1.92 -15.24 -12.11
CA ALA A 227 0.61 -15.30 -11.45
C ALA A 227 -0.10 -16.65 -11.61
N SER A 228 0.13 -17.35 -12.72
CA SER A 228 -0.52 -18.63 -13.07
C SER A 228 0.30 -19.86 -12.67
N THR A 229 1.59 -19.71 -12.37
CA THR A 229 2.51 -20.82 -12.07
C THR A 229 3.02 -20.73 -10.64
N TYR A 230 3.26 -21.89 -10.02
CA TYR A 230 3.94 -21.95 -8.73
C TYR A 230 5.36 -21.38 -8.86
N SER A 231 5.74 -20.49 -7.95
CA SER A 231 7.09 -19.94 -7.86
C SER A 231 7.43 -19.75 -6.39
N HIS A 232 8.38 -20.54 -5.89
CA HIS A 232 8.74 -20.55 -4.47
C HIS A 232 9.13 -19.15 -3.98
N GLY A 233 8.41 -18.63 -2.97
CA GLY A 233 8.66 -17.31 -2.38
C GLY A 233 8.13 -16.13 -3.18
N PHE A 234 7.54 -16.36 -4.37
CA PHE A 234 6.88 -15.33 -5.16
C PHE A 234 5.38 -15.61 -5.32
N ASN A 235 5.01 -16.84 -5.71
CA ASN A 235 3.64 -17.31 -5.83
C ASN A 235 3.52 -18.77 -5.36
N ASP A 236 3.39 -18.96 -4.06
CA ASP A 236 3.23 -20.30 -3.49
C ASP A 236 1.81 -20.88 -3.64
N MET A 237 0.85 -20.06 -4.07
CA MET A 237 -0.57 -20.43 -4.16
C MET A 237 -1.20 -19.93 -5.47
N PRO A 238 -0.82 -20.49 -6.64
CA PRO A 238 -1.28 -20.01 -7.94
C PRO A 238 -2.81 -20.06 -8.11
N GLY A 239 -3.51 -20.98 -7.45
CA GLY A 239 -4.98 -21.02 -7.46
C GLY A 239 -5.66 -19.80 -6.79
N ILE A 240 -5.00 -19.19 -5.79
CA ILE A 240 -5.48 -17.98 -5.11
C ILE A 240 -4.99 -16.74 -5.83
N TYR A 241 -3.68 -16.64 -6.06
CA TYR A 241 -3.09 -15.47 -6.70
C TYR A 241 -3.48 -15.34 -8.18
N GLY A 242 -3.77 -16.44 -8.87
CA GLY A 242 -4.38 -16.44 -10.20
C GLY A 242 -5.79 -15.81 -10.20
N LYS A 243 -6.55 -15.95 -9.10
CA LYS A 243 -7.85 -15.26 -8.95
C LYS A 243 -7.67 -13.78 -8.61
N ILE A 244 -6.76 -13.46 -7.68
CA ILE A 244 -6.45 -12.08 -7.29
C ILE A 244 -5.94 -11.28 -8.49
N SER A 245 -5.11 -11.89 -9.35
CA SER A 245 -4.55 -11.28 -10.56
C SER A 245 -5.46 -11.31 -11.78
N GLY A 246 -6.49 -12.14 -11.76
CA GLY A 246 -7.23 -12.46 -12.97
C GLY A 246 -6.56 -13.51 -13.85
N ALA A 247 -5.32 -13.95 -13.60
CA ALA A 247 -4.61 -14.94 -14.43
C ALA A 247 -5.26 -16.33 -14.51
N HIS A 248 -6.27 -16.63 -13.68
CA HIS A 248 -7.13 -17.81 -13.84
C HIS A 248 -7.94 -17.80 -15.15
N ASP A 249 -8.10 -16.64 -15.79
CA ASP A 249 -8.75 -16.44 -17.08
C ASP A 249 -7.98 -15.33 -17.83
N HIS A 250 -7.37 -15.67 -18.96
CA HIS A 250 -6.48 -14.74 -19.66
C HIS A 250 -7.22 -13.50 -20.20
N GLU A 251 -8.51 -13.57 -20.50
CA GLU A 251 -9.28 -12.39 -20.89
C GLU A 251 -9.55 -11.48 -19.68
N ILE A 252 -9.87 -12.07 -18.52
CA ILE A 252 -10.02 -11.30 -17.27
C ILE A 252 -8.69 -10.64 -16.92
N PHE A 253 -7.58 -11.36 -17.03
CA PHE A 253 -6.24 -10.81 -16.83
C PHE A 253 -5.97 -9.62 -17.74
N VAL A 254 -6.24 -9.74 -19.05
CA VAL A 254 -6.10 -8.65 -20.01
C VAL A 254 -6.98 -7.45 -19.64
N ARG A 255 -8.27 -7.67 -19.33
CA ARG A 255 -9.19 -6.61 -18.90
C ARG A 255 -8.67 -5.90 -17.64
N ARG A 256 -8.13 -6.64 -16.68
CA ARG A 256 -7.54 -6.09 -15.46
C ARG A 256 -6.29 -5.25 -15.76
N GLN A 257 -5.37 -5.73 -16.60
CA GLN A 257 -4.19 -4.98 -17.01
C GLN A 257 -4.57 -3.67 -17.72
N LYS A 258 -5.54 -3.70 -18.63
CA LYS A 258 -6.08 -2.49 -19.27
C LYS A 258 -6.68 -1.53 -18.23
N ALA A 259 -7.44 -2.03 -17.26
CA ALA A 259 -8.06 -1.21 -16.21
C ALA A 259 -7.01 -0.52 -15.32
N MET A 260 -6.00 -1.25 -14.84
CA MET A 260 -4.94 -0.71 -13.99
C MET A 260 -4.08 0.35 -14.70
N ARG A 261 -4.03 0.32 -16.04
CA ARG A 261 -3.18 1.19 -16.86
C ARG A 261 -3.95 2.23 -17.65
N ARG A 262 -5.28 2.30 -17.45
CA ARG A 262 -6.19 3.17 -18.20
C ARG A 262 -5.81 4.65 -18.09
N LEU A 263 -5.33 5.07 -16.92
CA LEU A 263 -4.96 6.46 -16.67
C LEU A 263 -3.56 6.81 -17.21
N GLY A 264 -2.83 5.84 -17.77
CA GLY A 264 -1.44 6.00 -18.17
C GLY A 264 -0.49 6.06 -16.97
N ARG A 265 0.75 6.46 -17.25
CA ARG A 265 1.76 6.77 -16.24
C ARG A 265 1.49 8.14 -15.64
N ASP A 266 1.73 8.29 -14.35
CA ASP A 266 1.65 9.56 -13.64
C ASP A 266 2.81 10.48 -14.03
N PRO A 267 2.57 11.60 -14.75
CA PRO A 267 3.64 12.45 -15.29
C PRO A 267 4.15 13.44 -14.23
N HIS A 268 4.57 12.93 -13.08
CA HIS A 268 5.08 13.72 -11.97
C HIS A 268 6.59 13.53 -11.81
N HIS A 269 7.33 14.61 -11.54
CA HIS A 269 8.80 14.59 -11.46
C HIS A 269 9.35 13.74 -10.31
N ASP A 270 8.58 13.59 -9.22
CA ASP A 270 8.85 12.66 -8.11
C ASP A 270 8.27 11.24 -8.31
N VAL A 271 7.93 10.87 -9.55
CA VAL A 271 7.52 9.50 -9.90
C VAL A 271 8.46 8.93 -10.96
N LEU A 272 9.08 7.80 -10.67
CA LEU A 272 9.94 7.07 -11.61
C LEU A 272 9.30 5.75 -11.99
N TYR A 273 9.03 5.58 -13.28
CA TYR A 273 8.68 4.29 -13.86
C TYR A 273 9.91 3.58 -14.40
N LEU A 274 10.07 2.31 -14.03
CA LEU A 274 11.11 1.43 -14.56
C LEU A 274 10.60 0.02 -14.79
N TYR A 275 11.27 -0.68 -15.69
CA TYR A 275 11.03 -2.09 -15.96
C TYR A 275 12.03 -2.94 -15.19
N PHE A 276 11.56 -4.07 -14.65
CA PHE A 276 12.39 -5.09 -14.04
C PHE A 276 13.46 -5.59 -15.00
N GLU A 277 13.11 -5.74 -16.29
CA GLU A 277 14.04 -6.14 -17.35
C GLU A 277 15.26 -5.20 -17.44
N ASP A 278 15.04 -3.88 -17.37
CA ASP A 278 16.12 -2.88 -17.48
C ASP A 278 17.09 -3.03 -16.30
N LEU A 279 16.58 -3.26 -15.08
CA LEU A 279 17.42 -3.44 -13.89
C LEU A 279 18.27 -4.71 -13.96
N VAL A 280 17.80 -5.75 -14.65
CA VAL A 280 18.50 -7.02 -14.79
C VAL A 280 19.46 -7.03 -15.98
N GLU A 281 19.07 -6.46 -17.12
CA GLU A 281 19.85 -6.50 -18.37
C GLU A 281 20.79 -5.31 -18.53
N ASP A 282 20.42 -4.13 -18.03
CA ASP A 282 21.20 -2.88 -18.08
C ASP A 282 21.40 -2.31 -16.67
N TYR A 283 22.04 -3.12 -15.82
CA TYR A 283 22.18 -2.87 -14.39
C TYR A 283 22.79 -1.50 -14.07
N GLN A 284 23.97 -1.19 -14.63
CA GLN A 284 24.68 0.05 -14.29
C GLN A 284 23.89 1.30 -14.68
N THR A 285 23.36 1.35 -15.90
CA THR A 285 22.54 2.47 -16.37
C THR A 285 21.28 2.63 -15.54
N THR A 286 20.62 1.53 -15.20
CA THR A 286 19.38 1.56 -14.41
C THR A 286 19.64 1.98 -12.96
N VAL A 287 20.74 1.52 -12.34
CA VAL A 287 21.17 1.98 -11.02
C VAL A 287 21.44 3.48 -11.05
N CYS A 288 22.26 3.97 -11.99
CA CYS A 288 22.54 5.41 -12.13
C CYS A 288 21.25 6.24 -12.26
N LYS A 289 20.28 5.77 -13.05
CA LYS A 289 18.98 6.41 -13.21
C LYS A 289 18.20 6.49 -11.88
N ILE A 290 18.19 5.40 -11.10
CA ILE A 290 17.53 5.35 -9.79
C ILE A 290 18.23 6.32 -8.81
N LEU A 291 19.56 6.33 -8.78
CA LEU A 291 20.34 7.20 -7.88
C LEU A 291 20.13 8.68 -8.18
N ASN A 292 20.22 9.06 -9.46
CA ASN A 292 19.94 10.41 -9.91
C ASN A 292 18.51 10.84 -9.57
N PHE A 293 17.55 9.93 -9.76
CA PHE A 293 16.15 10.19 -9.41
C PHE A 293 15.96 10.39 -7.92
N ILE A 294 16.57 9.57 -7.05
CA ILE A 294 16.43 9.71 -5.60
C ILE A 294 17.19 10.95 -5.09
N GLY A 295 18.35 11.25 -5.69
CA GLY A 295 19.32 12.24 -5.23
C GLY A 295 20.41 11.63 -4.34
N LEU A 296 20.86 10.43 -4.69
CA LEU A 296 22.00 9.74 -4.09
C LEU A 296 23.15 9.67 -5.10
N GLU A 297 24.37 9.56 -4.60
CA GLU A 297 25.58 9.38 -5.40
C GLU A 297 25.99 7.90 -5.44
N GLU A 298 26.75 7.50 -6.46
CA GLU A 298 27.34 6.15 -6.53
C GLU A 298 28.21 5.83 -5.31
N SER A 299 28.87 6.84 -4.73
CA SER A 299 29.65 6.73 -3.50
C SER A 299 28.83 6.28 -2.29
N ASN A 300 27.49 6.42 -2.34
CA ASN A 300 26.58 5.94 -1.30
C ASN A 300 26.24 4.45 -1.43
N HIS A 301 26.58 3.80 -2.55
CA HIS A 301 26.30 2.40 -2.82
C HIS A 301 27.38 1.49 -2.22
N VAL A 302 27.29 1.24 -0.93
CA VAL A 302 28.36 0.59 -0.15
C VAL A 302 28.41 -0.93 -0.28
N ARG A 303 27.32 -1.57 -0.71
CA ARG A 303 27.17 -3.04 -0.81
C ARG A 303 26.67 -3.51 -2.19
N PRO A 304 27.33 -3.13 -3.30
CA PRO A 304 26.81 -3.40 -4.63
C PRO A 304 26.68 -4.90 -4.89
N ARG A 305 25.48 -5.31 -5.32
CA ARG A 305 25.13 -6.69 -5.70
C ARG A 305 25.08 -7.70 -4.55
N GLU A 306 25.17 -7.25 -3.30
CA GLU A 306 25.06 -8.13 -2.13
C GLU A 306 23.61 -8.59 -1.90
N SER A 307 22.65 -7.68 -2.03
CA SER A 307 21.21 -7.96 -1.86
C SER A 307 20.54 -8.19 -3.20
N PHE A 308 20.80 -7.36 -4.21
CA PHE A 308 20.28 -7.51 -5.56
C PHE A 308 21.37 -7.93 -6.54
N ASN A 309 21.36 -9.20 -6.95
CA ASN A 309 22.26 -9.69 -7.99
C ASN A 309 21.51 -9.88 -9.33
N PRO A 310 21.82 -9.11 -10.38
CA PRO A 310 21.15 -9.23 -11.68
C PRO A 310 21.34 -10.63 -12.31
N ASP A 311 22.47 -11.30 -12.08
CA ASP A 311 22.72 -12.63 -12.63
C ASP A 311 21.80 -13.70 -12.04
N VAL A 312 21.44 -13.56 -10.76
CA VAL A 312 20.46 -14.44 -10.10
C VAL A 312 19.05 -14.14 -10.62
N SER A 313 18.73 -12.86 -10.82
CA SER A 313 17.41 -12.41 -11.28
C SER A 313 17.15 -12.69 -12.75
N ARG A 314 18.19 -12.90 -13.57
CA ARG A 314 18.11 -13.23 -15.00
C ARG A 314 17.24 -14.45 -15.31
N LYS A 315 17.16 -15.42 -14.39
CA LYS A 315 16.27 -16.59 -14.52
C LYS A 315 14.77 -16.25 -14.48
N ASN A 316 14.42 -15.06 -14.00
CA ASN A 316 13.06 -14.54 -13.94
C ASN A 316 12.72 -13.66 -15.13
N LEU A 317 13.48 -13.70 -16.23
CA LEU A 317 13.14 -13.03 -17.47
C LEU A 317 12.61 -14.04 -18.49
N ARG A 318 11.64 -13.61 -19.31
CA ARG A 318 11.11 -14.37 -20.45
C ARG A 318 10.57 -15.74 -20.02
N LEU A 319 9.92 -15.80 -18.86
CA LEU A 319 9.27 -16.99 -18.30
C LEU A 319 8.27 -17.60 -19.28
N TRP A 320 7.64 -16.78 -20.11
CA TRP A 320 6.69 -17.20 -21.15
C TRP A 320 7.31 -18.17 -22.18
N ARG A 321 8.63 -18.21 -22.33
CA ARG A 321 9.32 -19.20 -23.19
C ARG A 321 9.22 -20.63 -22.68
N HIS A 322 8.85 -20.81 -21.41
CA HIS A 322 8.68 -22.12 -20.78
C HIS A 322 7.20 -22.48 -20.59
N ALA A 323 6.29 -21.75 -21.26
CA ALA A 323 4.86 -22.00 -21.20
C ALA A 323 4.48 -23.37 -21.80
N ASN A 324 3.54 -24.05 -21.14
CA ASN A 324 2.88 -25.21 -21.72
C ASN A 324 1.86 -24.80 -22.81
N ALA A 325 1.23 -25.76 -23.47
CA ALA A 325 0.30 -25.49 -24.57
C ALA A 325 -0.90 -24.58 -24.18
N ASP A 326 -1.44 -24.74 -22.97
CA ASP A 326 -2.56 -23.91 -22.50
C ASP A 326 -2.12 -22.49 -22.17
N GLN A 327 -0.97 -22.37 -21.53
CA GLN A 327 -0.35 -21.08 -21.24
C GLN A 327 0.05 -20.34 -22.52
N MET A 328 0.52 -21.06 -23.54
CA MET A 328 0.90 -20.45 -24.82
C MET A 328 -0.31 -19.81 -25.51
N ARG A 329 -1.47 -20.47 -25.52
CA ARG A 329 -2.72 -19.87 -26.04
C ARG A 329 -3.09 -18.58 -25.30
N ALA A 330 -2.92 -18.56 -23.98
CA ALA A 330 -3.13 -17.37 -23.18
C ALA A 330 -2.11 -16.26 -23.51
N ILE A 331 -0.84 -16.61 -23.69
CA ILE A 331 0.25 -15.67 -24.05
C ILE A 331 -0.02 -15.05 -25.41
N GLU A 332 -0.38 -15.82 -26.43
CA GLU A 332 -0.72 -15.32 -27.78
C GLU A 332 -1.87 -14.31 -27.73
N TYR A 333 -2.89 -14.60 -26.91
CA TYR A 333 -3.99 -13.66 -26.68
C TYR A 333 -3.52 -12.38 -25.98
N ILE A 334 -2.68 -12.49 -24.95
CA ILE A 334 -2.10 -11.35 -24.23
C ILE A 334 -1.25 -10.49 -25.17
N GLU A 335 -0.42 -11.09 -26.01
CA GLU A 335 0.42 -10.39 -27.00
C GLU A 335 -0.41 -9.58 -27.99
N LYS A 336 -1.48 -10.20 -28.50
CA LYS A 336 -2.42 -9.54 -29.40
C LYS A 336 -3.11 -8.33 -28.74
N GLU A 337 -3.53 -8.49 -27.48
CA GLU A 337 -4.36 -7.48 -26.80
C GLU A 337 -3.56 -6.41 -26.06
N LEU A 338 -2.31 -6.69 -25.69
CA LEU A 338 -1.41 -5.84 -24.91
C LEU A 338 0.01 -5.74 -25.52
N PRO A 339 0.15 -5.46 -26.83
CA PRO A 339 1.46 -5.52 -27.50
C PRO A 339 2.47 -4.51 -26.92
N THR A 340 1.99 -3.36 -26.45
CA THR A 340 2.84 -2.31 -25.85
C THR A 340 3.37 -2.66 -24.46
N LEU A 341 2.83 -3.70 -23.82
CA LEU A 341 3.27 -4.18 -22.51
C LEU A 341 4.10 -5.46 -22.60
N CYS A 342 4.24 -6.03 -23.80
CA CYS A 342 5.16 -7.13 -24.07
C CYS A 342 6.56 -6.52 -24.25
N ARG A 343 7.53 -6.98 -23.45
CA ARG A 343 8.89 -6.46 -23.45
C ARG A 343 9.80 -7.53 -24.02
N LEU A 344 10.55 -7.12 -25.04
CA LEU A 344 11.39 -7.95 -25.91
C LEU A 344 10.64 -8.87 -26.87
#